data_AF-A0A7V5FGU0-F1
#
_entry.id   AF-A0A7V5FGU0-F1
#
_cell.length_a   1.000
_cell.length_b   1.000
_cell.length_c   1.000
_cell.angle_alpha   90.00
_cell.angle_beta   90.00
_cell.angle_gamma   90.00
#
_symmetry.space_group_name_H-M   'P 1'
#
loop_
_entity.id
_entity.type
_entity.pdbx_description
1 polymer ?
#
loop_
_entity_poly.entity_id
_entity_poly.type
_entity_poly.pdbx_seq_one_letter_code
_entity_poly.pdbx_strand_id
1 'polypeptide(L)'
;MRRQLDAISYNVKHHSRKSSRSECIAIVGLGLIGGSIALALKRSSPNIVIYGFDTPAVLQRARRAGAIDVAASTLEDACRSASVAIIATPLEKSLRVLS
;
A
#
# COMPACT_ATOMS: atom_id res chain seq x y z
N MET A 1 10.81 -27.19 28.62
CA MET A 1 11.04 -25.73 28.64
C MET A 1 11.07 -25.08 27.24
N ARG A 2 10.39 -25.65 26.22
CA ARG A 2 10.30 -25.07 24.85
C ARG A 2 8.88 -24.63 24.44
N ARG A 3 7.86 -24.87 25.26
CA ARG A 3 6.45 -24.62 24.91
C ARG A 3 5.93 -23.20 25.19
N GLN A 4 6.70 -22.34 25.87
CA GLN A 4 6.29 -20.95 26.16
C GLN A 4 6.75 -19.92 25.11
N LEU A 5 7.69 -20.25 24.23
CA LEU A 5 8.18 -19.32 23.19
C LEU A 5 7.31 -19.33 21.92
N ASP A 6 6.57 -20.42 21.67
CA ASP A 6 5.69 -20.54 20.49
C ASP A 6 4.43 -19.67 20.62
N ALA A 7 3.97 -19.39 21.85
CA ALA A 7 2.77 -18.59 22.10
C ALA A 7 2.94 -17.10 21.73
N ILE A 8 4.17 -16.59 21.73
CA ILE A 8 4.47 -15.19 21.38
C ILE A 8 4.52 -14.99 19.86
N SER A 9 4.98 -16.00 19.09
CA SER A 9 4.93 -15.96 17.63
C SER A 9 3.52 -16.18 17.06
N TYR A 10 2.61 -16.81 17.81
CA TYR A 10 1.25 -17.14 17.34
C TYR A 10 0.24 -15.98 17.47
N ASN A 11 0.56 -14.93 18.23
CA ASN A 11 -0.40 -13.87 18.56
C ASN A 11 -0.38 -12.67 17.60
N VAL A 12 0.39 -12.76 16.50
CA VAL A 12 0.30 -11.84 15.34
C VAL A 12 -0.37 -12.56 14.18
N LYS A 13 -1.46 -13.28 14.46
CA LYS A 13 -2.43 -13.64 13.42
C LYS A 13 -3.23 -12.39 13.08
N HIS A 14 -2.72 -11.65 12.09
CA HIS A 14 -3.43 -10.56 11.44
C HIS A 14 -4.88 -10.96 11.17
N HIS A 15 -5.78 -10.08 11.61
CA HIS A 15 -7.22 -10.16 11.53
C HIS A 15 -7.71 -10.70 10.18
N SER A 16 -7.98 -12.01 10.14
CA SER A 16 -8.56 -12.70 9.00
C SER A 16 -10.03 -12.31 8.85
N ARG A 17 -10.31 -11.24 8.10
CA ARG A 17 -11.50 -11.17 7.26
C ARG A 17 -11.06 -11.45 5.82
N LYS A 18 -10.99 -12.73 5.43
CA LYS A 18 -10.98 -13.09 4.01
C LYS A 18 -12.31 -12.64 3.40
N SER A 19 -12.37 -11.39 2.97
CA SER A 19 -13.45 -10.88 2.11
C SER A 19 -13.17 -11.39 0.70
N SER A 20 -14.19 -11.89 0.02
CA SER A 20 -14.15 -12.42 -1.36
C SER A 20 -13.93 -11.34 -2.43
N ARG A 21 -13.32 -10.21 -2.07
CA ARG A 21 -13.01 -9.07 -2.96
C ARG A 21 -11.50 -8.87 -2.99
N SER A 22 -10.94 -8.60 -4.17
CA SER A 22 -9.57 -8.14 -4.31
C SER A 22 -9.38 -6.89 -3.45
N GLU A 23 -8.39 -6.92 -2.56
CA GLU A 23 -8.07 -5.78 -1.71
C GLU A 23 -7.48 -4.66 -2.57
N CYS A 24 -8.07 -3.47 -2.47
CA CYS A 24 -7.64 -2.28 -3.18
C CYS A 24 -7.04 -1.30 -2.17
N ILE A 25 -5.80 -0.87 -2.42
CA ILE A 25 -5.08 0.07 -1.56
C ILE A 25 -4.62 1.27 -2.40
N ALA A 26 -4.74 2.46 -1.83
CA ALA A 26 -4.15 3.68 -2.36
C ALA A 26 -2.79 3.93 -1.70
N ILE A 27 -1.79 4.33 -2.47
CA ILE A 27 -0.50 4.79 -1.96
C ILE A 27 -0.22 6.18 -2.53
N VAL A 28 -0.15 7.17 -1.65
CA VAL A 28 0.11 8.58 -1.96
C VAL A 28 1.56 8.89 -1.61
N GLY A 29 2.38 9.08 -2.64
CA GLY A 29 3.84 9.13 -2.53
C GLY A 29 4.48 7.75 -2.75
N LEU A 30 5.25 7.62 -3.83
CA LEU A 30 5.86 6.36 -4.31
C LEU A 30 7.39 6.47 -4.42
N GLY A 31 7.98 7.32 -3.58
CA GLY A 31 9.42 7.35 -3.35
C GLY A 31 9.92 6.10 -2.63
N LEU A 32 10.99 6.24 -1.83
CA LEU A 32 11.60 5.10 -1.13
C LEU A 32 10.61 4.33 -0.25
N ILE A 33 9.86 5.04 0.61
CA ILE A 33 8.95 4.41 1.59
C ILE A 33 7.74 3.80 0.88
N GLY A 34 6.96 4.61 0.15
CA GLY A 34 5.75 4.14 -0.51
C GLY A 34 6.03 3.05 -1.55
N GLY A 35 7.10 3.18 -2.34
CA GLY A 35 7.49 2.16 -3.31
C GLY A 35 7.94 0.85 -2.66
N SER A 36 8.69 0.90 -1.55
CA SER A 36 9.12 -0.31 -0.82
C SER A 36 7.93 -1.05 -0.20
N ILE A 37 6.99 -0.31 0.37
CA ILE A 37 5.74 -0.88 0.91
C ILE A 37 4.93 -1.51 -0.21
N ALA A 38 4.75 -0.82 -1.33
CA ALA A 38 4.00 -1.31 -2.48
C ALA A 38 4.57 -2.64 -3.01
N LEU A 39 5.89 -2.71 -3.19
CA LEU A 39 6.57 -3.93 -3.61
C LEU A 39 6.46 -5.06 -2.58
N ALA A 40 6.54 -4.75 -1.28
CA ALA A 40 6.35 -5.73 -0.23
C ALA A 40 4.91 -6.28 -0.21
N LEU A 41 3.91 -5.41 -0.40
CA LEU A 41 2.51 -5.81 -0.51
C LEU A 41 2.28 -6.70 -1.74
N LYS A 42 2.83 -6.33 -2.90
CA LYS A 42 2.77 -7.17 -4.11
C LYS A 42 3.38 -8.56 -3.91
N ARG A 43 4.48 -8.67 -3.16
CA ARG A 43 5.10 -9.96 -2.83
C ARG A 43 4.26 -10.80 -1.85
N SER A 44 3.68 -10.16 -0.83
CA SER A 44 2.89 -10.84 0.21
C SER A 44 1.47 -11.18 -0.24
N SER A 45 0.91 -10.40 -1.16
CA SER A 45 -0.47 -10.51 -1.64
C SER A 45 -0.53 -10.22 -3.14
N PRO A 46 -0.21 -11.21 -3.99
CA PRO A 46 -0.09 -11.01 -5.44
C PRO A 46 -1.33 -10.43 -6.13
N ASN A 47 -2.51 -10.68 -5.56
CA ASN A 47 -3.80 -10.24 -6.10
C ASN A 47 -4.25 -8.86 -5.60
N ILE A 48 -3.43 -8.18 -4.78
CA ILE A 48 -3.74 -6.83 -4.30
C ILE A 48 -3.66 -5.83 -5.45
N VAL A 49 -4.64 -4.94 -5.53
CA VAL A 49 -4.67 -3.85 -6.50
C VAL A 49 -4.17 -2.58 -5.82
N ILE A 50 -3.11 -2.00 -6.36
CA ILE A 50 -2.49 -0.79 -5.81
C ILE A 50 -2.69 0.37 -6.78
N TYR A 51 -3.39 1.38 -6.30
CA TYR A 51 -3.52 2.68 -6.95
C TYR A 51 -2.43 3.61 -6.41
N GLY A 52 -1.56 4.07 -7.30
CA GLY A 52 -0.48 4.98 -6.98
C GLY A 52 -0.82 6.43 -7.33
N PHE A 53 -0.53 7.36 -6.42
CA PHE A 53 -0.58 8.80 -6.69
C PHE A 53 0.77 9.46 -6.38
N ASP A 54 1.41 10.00 -7.42
CA ASP A 54 2.67 10.75 -7.34
C ASP A 54 2.81 11.57 -8.64
N THR A 55 3.95 12.24 -8.82
CA THR A 55 4.35 12.87 -10.09
C THR A 55 4.40 11.85 -11.24
N PRO A 56 4.16 12.27 -12.50
CA PRO A 56 4.15 11.36 -13.65
C PRO A 56 5.43 10.54 -13.83
N ALA A 57 6.60 11.13 -13.57
CA ALA A 57 7.88 10.44 -13.67
C ALA A 57 8.01 9.30 -12.64
N VAL A 58 7.58 9.53 -11.40
CA VAL A 58 7.59 8.51 -10.34
C VAL A 58 6.56 7.42 -10.65
N LEU A 59 5.36 7.78 -11.09
CA LEU A 59 4.33 6.81 -11.48
C LEU A 59 4.80 5.88 -12.59
N GLN A 60 5.48 6.42 -13.61
CA GLN A 60 6.05 5.62 -14.69
C GLN A 60 7.11 4.64 -14.17
N ARG A 61 7.97 5.07 -13.23
CA ARG A 61 8.97 4.19 -12.62
C ARG A 61 8.32 3.12 -11.75
N ALA A 62 7.36 3.49 -10.91
CA ALA A 62 6.64 2.59 -10.01
C ALA A 62 5.88 1.50 -10.78
N ARG A 63 5.19 1.88 -11.87
CA ARG A 63 4.50 0.93 -12.74
C ARG A 63 5.46 -0.03 -13.43
N ARG A 64 6.60 0.46 -13.95
CA ARG A 64 7.65 -0.39 -14.54
C ARG A 64 8.25 -1.36 -13.53
N ALA A 65 8.39 -0.96 -12.28
CA ALA A 65 8.87 -1.81 -11.20
C ALA A 65 7.82 -2.82 -10.69
N GLY A 66 6.58 -2.77 -11.19
CA GLY A 66 5.48 -3.62 -10.71
C GLY A 66 4.97 -3.22 -9.32
N ALA A 67 5.30 -2.02 -8.83
CA ALA A 67 4.87 -1.55 -7.52
C ALA A 67 3.40 -1.15 -7.49
N ILE A 68 2.84 -0.71 -8.62
CA ILE A 68 1.45 -0.25 -8.73
C ILE A 68 0.78 -0.88 -9.96
N ASP A 69 -0.54 -1.05 -9.88
CA ASP A 69 -1.37 -1.50 -11.00
C ASP A 69 -1.94 -0.31 -11.77
N VAL A 70 -2.36 0.71 -11.03
CA VAL A 70 -3.03 1.89 -11.57
C VAL A 70 -2.25 3.14 -11.17
N ALA A 71 -1.90 3.95 -12.16
CA ALA A 71 -1.39 5.30 -11.96
C ALA A 71 -2.58 6.26 -11.92
N ALA A 72 -2.97 6.71 -10.74
CA ALA A 72 -4.11 7.60 -10.56
C ALA A 72 -3.75 9.02 -11.02
N SER A 73 -4.71 9.68 -11.70
CA SER A 73 -4.53 11.04 -12.21
C SER A 73 -4.82 12.10 -11.14
N THR A 74 -5.65 11.74 -10.15
CA THR A 74 -6.03 12.59 -9.02
C THR A 74 -5.95 11.80 -7.72
N LEU A 75 -5.91 12.52 -6.59
CA LEU A 75 -5.92 11.89 -5.26
C LEU A 75 -7.25 11.16 -5.03
N GLU A 76 -8.35 11.76 -5.49
CA GLU A 76 -9.70 11.22 -5.44
C GLU A 76 -9.78 9.89 -6.19
N ASP A 77 -9.20 9.81 -7.39
CA ASP A 77 -9.17 8.56 -8.16
C ASP A 77 -8.35 7.47 -7.48
N ALA A 78 -7.27 7.83 -6.80
CA ALA A 78 -6.46 6.88 -6.05
C ALA A 78 -7.26 6.28 -4.88
N CYS A 79 -8.02 7.11 -4.17
CA CYS A 79 -8.72 6.73 -2.95
C CYS A 79 -10.13 6.14 -3.17
N ARG A 80 -10.79 6.45 -4.30
CA ARG A 80 -12.21 6.13 -4.54
C ARG A 80 -12.62 4.68 -4.24
N SER A 81 -11.77 3.73 -4.63
CA SER A 81 -12.04 2.28 -4.46
C SER A 81 -11.20 1.63 -3.36
N ALA A 82 -10.34 2.41 -2.71
CA ALA A 82 -9.40 1.88 -1.74
C ALA A 82 -10.04 1.71 -0.36
N SER A 83 -9.86 0.55 0.25
CA SER A 83 -10.25 0.33 1.65
C SER A 83 -9.24 0.91 2.64
N VAL A 84 -8.00 1.12 2.17
CA VAL A 84 -6.89 1.68 2.94
C VAL A 84 -6.11 2.64 2.05
N ALA A 85 -5.75 3.81 2.59
CA ALA A 85 -4.83 4.75 1.97
C ALA A 85 -3.56 4.88 2.81
N ILE A 86 -2.40 4.75 2.16
CA ILE A 86 -1.07 4.93 2.77
C ILE A 86 -0.51 6.26 2.29
N ILE A 87 -0.33 7.20 3.22
CA ILE A 87 0.25 8.51 2.94
C ILE A 87 1.75 8.42 3.25
N ALA A 88 2.55 8.37 2.18
CA ALA A 88 4.00 8.25 2.20
C ALA A 88 4.69 9.44 1.49
N THR A 89 4.07 10.61 1.54
CA THR A 89 4.66 11.89 1.11
C THR A 89 5.62 12.45 2.17
N PRO A 90 6.53 13.38 1.80
CA PRO A 90 7.27 14.17 2.78
C PRO A 90 6.32 14.84 3.78
N LEU A 91 6.73 14.94 5.06
CA LEU A 91 5.88 15.40 6.16
C LEU A 91 5.13 16.70 5.86
N GLU A 92 5.84 17.69 5.30
CA GLU A 92 5.28 19.00 4.93
C GLU A 92 4.12 18.92 3.92
N LYS A 93 4.10 17.87 3.08
CA LYS A 93 3.07 17.65 2.07
C LYS A 93 1.94 16.75 2.57
N SER A 94 2.21 15.90 3.58
CA SER A 94 1.24 14.91 4.07
C SER A 94 -0.04 15.52 4.62
N LEU A 95 0.05 16.69 5.28
CA LEU A 95 -1.14 17.39 5.79
C LEU A 95 -2.05 17.89 4.65
N ARG A 96 -1.49 18.27 3.50
CA ARG A 96 -2.29 18.70 2.33
C ARG A 96 -3.07 17.56 1.68
N VAL A 97 -2.67 16.32 1.92
CA VAL A 97 -3.39 15.13 1.44
C VAL A 97 -4.64 14.87 2.29
N LEU A 98 -4.66 15.40 3.53
CA LEU A 98 -5.74 15.20 4.49
C LEU A 98 -6.71 16.39 4.61
N SER A 99 -6.35 17.54 4.04
CA SER A 99 -7.16 18.77 4.02
C SER A 99 -8.18 18.75 2.90
#